data_AF-A0AAN9U976-F1
#
_entry.id   AF-A0AAN9U976-F1
#
_cell.length_a   1.000
_cell.length_b   1.000
_cell.length_c   1.000
_cell.angle_alpha   90.00
_cell.angle_beta   90.00
_cell.angle_gamma   90.00
#
_symmetry.space_group_name_H-M   'P 1'
#
loop_
_entity.id
_entity.type
_entity.pdbx_description
1 polymer ?
#
loop_
_entity_poly.entity_id
_entity_poly.type
_entity_poly.pdbx_seq_one_letter_code
_entity_poly.pdbx_strand_id
1 'polypeptide(L)'
;MRFSAIPSLFLLVAGAAQAASSWSFDDASISISSKKGVGEAHKETFGVKSPLQTPITLSVEDTLTVSLTAKDNGKAKRPHQAFLLLKDEETGLEAPFPLSVRESGKGKVQITQKEIPTHLLVSSRPVHATVVIGSFGSAQGLIADAFDIDIKQDPNKPAPAVPSPVRYGKKPEIHHIFREATVYPYKIFSITFAVVIAATLPILLVAWFGFLGANLSSLPKALGAAPLSHTTFFGSIFAIEFVYFLYHRGLSLGHILVPVAVLGTTAVLSGTKALGEVQRRRLAGER
;
A
#
# COMPACT_ATOMS: atom_id res chain seq x y z
N MET A 1 -77.22 50.70 -32.95
CA MET A 1 -75.89 50.45 -32.32
C MET A 1 -74.90 50.25 -33.48
N ARG A 2 -74.38 51.30 -34.15
CA ARG A 2 -73.15 52.09 -33.86
C ARG A 2 -71.94 51.20 -33.52
N PHE A 3 -71.13 50.82 -34.53
CA PHE A 3 -69.78 51.35 -34.89
C PHE A 3 -68.66 50.69 -34.05
N SER A 4 -67.41 50.44 -34.48
CA SER A 4 -66.66 50.48 -35.74
C SER A 4 -65.27 49.90 -35.42
N ALA A 5 -64.56 49.41 -36.43
CA ALA A 5 -63.19 48.86 -36.37
C ALA A 5 -62.08 49.95 -36.29
N ILE A 6 -60.97 49.61 -35.59
CA ILE A 6 -59.50 49.87 -35.79
C ILE A 6 -59.00 51.34 -35.98
N PRO A 7 -57.92 51.85 -35.30
CA PRO A 7 -56.50 51.80 -35.75
C PRO A 7 -55.45 51.60 -34.60
N SER A 8 -54.31 50.92 -34.75
CA SER A 8 -53.06 51.15 -35.54
C SER A 8 -52.07 52.18 -34.94
N LEU A 9 -50.85 51.69 -34.68
CA LEU A 9 -49.53 52.28 -35.04
C LEU A 9 -48.81 53.25 -34.07
N PHE A 10 -47.50 52.95 -33.92
CA PHE A 10 -46.33 53.79 -33.57
C PHE A 10 -45.63 53.51 -32.23
N LEU A 11 -44.49 52.82 -32.31
CA LEU A 11 -43.21 53.32 -31.78
C LEU A 11 -42.07 52.42 -32.26
N LEU A 12 -41.47 52.82 -33.38
CA LEU A 12 -40.23 52.30 -33.93
C LEU A 12 -39.11 53.13 -33.28
N VAL A 13 -38.58 52.66 -32.15
CA VAL A 13 -37.40 53.27 -31.52
C VAL A 13 -36.17 52.63 -32.15
N ALA A 14 -35.42 53.46 -32.87
CA ALA A 14 -34.07 53.19 -33.34
C ALA A 14 -33.16 52.90 -32.13
N GLY A 15 -33.01 51.63 -31.78
CA GLY A 15 -31.92 51.17 -30.95
C GLY A 15 -30.64 51.21 -31.78
N ALA A 16 -29.90 52.32 -31.71
CA ALA A 16 -28.49 52.28 -32.03
C ALA A 16 -27.87 51.20 -31.14
N ALA A 17 -27.48 50.09 -31.75
CA ALA A 17 -26.75 49.04 -31.07
C ALA A 17 -25.49 49.68 -30.49
N GLN A 18 -25.50 50.00 -29.19
CA GLN A 18 -24.29 50.09 -28.42
C GLN A 18 -23.72 48.67 -28.45
N ALA A 19 -22.89 48.39 -29.45
CA ALA A 19 -22.04 47.23 -29.42
C ALA A 19 -21.28 47.33 -28.09
N ALA A 20 -21.58 46.43 -27.17
CA ALA A 20 -20.84 46.32 -25.92
C ALA A 20 -19.37 46.22 -26.33
N SER A 21 -18.57 47.24 -26.00
CA SER A 21 -17.14 47.24 -26.26
C SER A 21 -16.58 45.96 -25.66
N SER A 22 -15.92 45.12 -26.45
CA SER A 22 -15.36 43.86 -25.98
C SER A 22 -13.85 43.88 -26.18
N TRP A 23 -13.12 43.27 -25.26
CA TRP A 23 -11.70 43.00 -25.45
C TRP A 23 -11.51 41.95 -26.55
N SER A 24 -10.51 42.15 -27.40
CA SER A 24 -10.06 41.17 -28.39
C SER A 24 -8.52 41.15 -28.42
N PHE A 25 -7.94 40.20 -29.15
CA PHE A 25 -6.51 40.22 -29.45
C PHE A 25 -6.27 39.95 -30.93
N ASP A 26 -5.22 40.55 -31.47
CA ASP A 26 -4.70 40.31 -32.82
C ASP A 26 -3.21 39.96 -32.76
N ASP A 27 -2.66 39.48 -33.88
CA ASP A 27 -1.26 39.06 -34.01
C ASP A 27 -0.81 38.06 -32.93
N ALA A 28 -1.73 37.16 -32.54
CA ALA A 28 -1.42 36.11 -31.60
C ALA A 28 -0.54 35.05 -32.27
N SER A 29 0.64 34.82 -31.68
CA SER A 29 1.57 33.80 -32.15
C SER A 29 2.22 33.06 -31.00
N ILE A 30 2.47 31.79 -31.24
CA ILE A 30 3.18 30.87 -30.38
C ILE A 30 4.51 30.57 -31.04
N SER A 31 5.59 30.59 -30.27
CA SER A 31 6.91 30.17 -30.73
C SER A 31 7.57 29.26 -29.71
N ILE A 32 8.03 28.10 -30.15
CA ILE A 32 8.79 27.15 -29.33
C ILE A 32 10.26 27.29 -29.69
N SER A 33 11.10 27.56 -28.70
CA SER A 33 12.56 27.61 -28.87
C SER A 33 13.23 26.54 -28.02
N SER A 34 14.03 25.67 -28.64
CA SER A 34 14.82 24.65 -27.94
C SER A 34 16.26 25.09 -27.73
N LYS A 35 16.86 24.79 -26.58
CA LYS A 35 18.21 25.25 -26.21
C LYS A 35 19.36 24.62 -27.01
N LYS A 36 19.10 23.56 -27.79
CA LYS A 36 20.14 22.76 -28.51
C LYS A 36 20.26 23.01 -30.01
N GLY A 37 19.60 24.01 -30.59
CA GLY A 37 19.77 24.31 -32.01
C GLY A 37 19.49 25.77 -32.37
N VAL A 38 20.41 26.36 -33.14
CA VAL A 38 20.13 27.54 -33.98
C VAL A 38 19.25 27.06 -35.14
N GLY A 39 17.97 26.80 -34.85
CA GLY A 39 16.97 26.35 -35.79
C GLY A 39 15.67 27.11 -35.53
N GLU A 40 14.98 27.51 -36.60
CA GLU A 40 13.82 28.39 -36.56
C GLU A 40 12.81 27.98 -35.49
N ALA A 41 12.42 28.94 -34.65
CA ALA A 41 11.34 28.73 -33.69
C ALA A 41 10.07 28.35 -34.45
N HIS A 42 9.48 27.21 -34.15
CA HIS A 42 8.22 26.79 -34.78
C HIS A 42 7.15 27.81 -34.39
N LYS A 43 6.74 28.63 -35.36
CA LYS A 43 5.86 29.78 -35.14
C LYS A 43 4.49 29.51 -35.74
N GLU A 44 3.48 29.41 -34.88
CA GLU A 44 2.09 29.23 -35.30
C GLU A 44 1.27 30.45 -34.85
N THR A 45 0.34 30.88 -35.69
CA THR A 45 -0.55 32.02 -35.39
C THR A 45 -1.95 31.54 -35.08
N PHE A 46 -2.58 32.13 -34.08
CA PHE A 46 -3.94 31.80 -33.66
C PHE A 46 -4.77 33.06 -33.46
N GLY A 47 -6.09 32.92 -33.44
CA GLY A 47 -7.03 34.05 -33.38
C GLY A 47 -8.19 33.77 -32.44
N VAL A 48 -8.91 34.82 -32.06
CA VAL A 48 -10.01 34.78 -31.06
C VAL A 48 -11.11 33.76 -31.36
N LYS A 49 -11.35 33.45 -32.65
CA LYS A 49 -12.35 32.45 -33.10
C LYS A 49 -11.73 31.28 -33.87
N SER A 50 -10.40 31.22 -33.91
CA SER A 50 -9.62 30.24 -34.65
C SER A 50 -8.48 29.73 -33.74
N PRO A 51 -8.82 28.90 -32.75
CA PRO A 51 -7.82 28.21 -31.94
C PRO A 51 -7.01 27.24 -32.82
N LEU A 52 -5.80 26.89 -32.38
CA LEU A 52 -5.00 25.87 -33.06
C LEU A 52 -5.62 24.49 -32.86
N GLN A 53 -5.82 23.78 -33.97
CA GLN A 53 -6.43 22.44 -33.95
C GLN A 53 -5.41 21.33 -33.68
N THR A 54 -4.13 21.62 -33.89
CA THR A 54 -3.03 20.69 -33.65
C THR A 54 -2.42 20.92 -32.27
N PRO A 55 -2.37 19.90 -31.40
CA PRO A 55 -1.75 20.03 -30.10
C PRO A 55 -0.24 20.24 -30.24
N ILE A 56 0.28 21.19 -29.47
CA ILE A 56 1.69 21.57 -29.50
C ILE A 56 2.46 20.74 -28.48
N THR A 57 3.53 20.08 -28.91
CA THR A 57 4.38 19.31 -28.00
C THR A 57 5.42 20.21 -27.31
N LEU A 58 5.49 20.15 -25.98
CA LEU A 58 6.49 20.84 -25.17
C LEU A 58 7.46 19.83 -24.53
N SER A 59 8.75 19.90 -24.87
CA SER A 59 9.80 19.07 -24.28
C SER A 59 10.51 19.76 -23.10
N VAL A 60 11.32 19.01 -22.36
CA VAL A 60 11.96 19.46 -21.10
C VAL A 60 12.90 20.66 -21.27
N GLU A 61 13.58 20.76 -22.41
CA GLU A 61 14.55 21.84 -22.69
C GLU A 61 13.91 23.00 -23.49
N ASP A 62 12.62 22.91 -23.81
CA ASP A 62 11.93 23.87 -24.66
C ASP A 62 11.35 25.05 -23.86
N THR A 63 11.35 26.23 -24.47
CA THR A 63 10.68 27.42 -23.94
C THR A 63 9.52 27.79 -24.85
N LEU A 64 8.32 27.78 -24.31
CA LEU A 64 7.10 28.23 -24.99
C LEU A 64 6.98 29.74 -24.83
N THR A 65 6.95 30.48 -25.93
CA THR A 65 6.71 31.93 -25.91
C THR A 65 5.40 32.21 -26.63
N VAL A 66 4.47 32.88 -25.94
CA VAL A 66 3.21 33.34 -26.53
C VAL A 66 3.23 34.86 -26.56
N SER A 67 2.93 35.43 -27.72
CA SER A 67 2.80 36.88 -27.92
C SER A 67 1.47 37.21 -28.56
N LEU A 68 0.82 38.28 -28.11
CA LEU A 68 -0.44 38.76 -28.66
C LEU A 68 -0.55 40.27 -28.48
N THR A 69 -1.41 40.93 -29.26
CA THR A 69 -1.70 42.36 -29.12
C THR A 69 -3.14 42.54 -28.64
N ALA A 70 -3.32 42.93 -27.38
CA ALA A 70 -4.63 43.19 -26.78
C ALA A 70 -5.24 44.49 -27.34
N LYS A 71 -6.54 44.45 -27.65
CA LYS A 71 -7.31 45.55 -28.19
C LYS A 71 -8.60 45.77 -27.41
N ASP A 72 -8.90 47.03 -27.16
CA ASP A 72 -10.17 47.51 -26.59
C ASP A 72 -10.92 48.21 -27.71
N ASN A 73 -12.04 47.62 -28.16
CA ASN A 73 -12.86 48.14 -29.26
C ASN A 73 -12.03 48.46 -30.54
N GLY A 74 -11.12 47.55 -30.90
CA GLY A 74 -10.27 47.66 -32.10
C GLY A 74 -9.00 48.51 -31.93
N LYS A 75 -8.82 49.22 -30.80
CA LYS A 75 -7.62 50.02 -30.52
C LYS A 75 -6.69 49.27 -29.57
N ALA A 76 -5.40 49.21 -29.93
CA ALA A 76 -4.39 48.58 -29.07
C ALA A 76 -4.30 49.34 -27.73
N LYS A 77 -4.50 48.63 -26.63
CA LYS A 77 -4.53 49.22 -25.29
C LYS A 77 -4.02 48.21 -24.28
N ARG A 78 -3.34 48.69 -23.24
CA ARG A 78 -2.90 47.84 -22.13
C ARG A 78 -4.11 47.47 -21.23
N PRO A 79 -4.45 46.18 -21.08
CA PRO A 79 -5.46 45.73 -20.12
C PRO A 79 -4.90 45.76 -18.68
N HIS A 80 -5.78 45.78 -17.68
CA HIS A 80 -5.35 45.62 -16.28
C HIS A 80 -4.97 44.17 -15.93
N GLN A 81 -5.62 43.19 -16.56
CA GLN A 81 -5.40 41.77 -16.37
C GLN A 81 -5.23 41.08 -17.73
N ALA A 82 -4.16 40.30 -17.87
CA ALA A 82 -3.93 39.45 -19.03
C ALA A 82 -3.17 38.21 -18.57
N PHE A 83 -3.79 37.04 -18.70
CA PHE A 83 -3.23 35.77 -18.29
C PHE A 83 -3.39 34.74 -19.41
N LEU A 84 -2.40 33.87 -19.56
CA LEU A 84 -2.54 32.60 -20.23
C LEU A 84 -2.82 31.56 -19.16
N LEU A 85 -4.00 30.95 -19.21
CA LEU A 85 -4.46 29.98 -18.23
C LEU A 85 -4.26 28.58 -18.82
N LEU A 86 -3.49 27.75 -18.14
CA LEU A 86 -3.33 26.34 -18.48
C LEU A 86 -4.26 25.52 -17.61
N LYS A 87 -5.15 24.74 -18.22
CA LYS A 87 -6.18 23.95 -17.56
C LYS A 87 -6.08 22.48 -17.94
N ASP A 88 -6.13 21.63 -16.92
CA ASP A 88 -6.38 20.20 -17.13
C ASP A 88 -7.89 19.95 -17.09
N GLU A 89 -8.46 19.50 -18.21
CA GLU A 89 -9.90 19.24 -18.35
C GLU A 89 -10.40 18.05 -17.52
N GLU A 90 -9.54 17.09 -17.15
CA GLU A 90 -9.98 15.95 -16.32
C GLU A 90 -10.06 16.32 -14.85
N THR A 91 -9.05 17.01 -14.33
CA THR A 91 -8.98 17.37 -12.90
C THR A 91 -9.61 18.72 -12.58
N GLY A 92 -9.78 19.58 -13.59
CA GLY A 92 -10.21 20.97 -13.43
C GLY A 92 -9.16 21.87 -12.78
N LEU A 93 -7.90 21.41 -12.69
CA LEU A 93 -6.81 22.21 -12.14
C LEU A 93 -6.34 23.25 -13.14
N GLU A 94 -6.11 24.47 -12.65
CA GLU A 94 -5.74 25.62 -13.48
C GLU A 94 -4.47 26.28 -12.96
N ALA A 95 -3.60 26.73 -13.87
CA ALA A 95 -2.40 27.50 -13.56
C ALA A 95 -2.36 28.78 -14.41
N PRO A 96 -2.43 29.97 -13.78
CA PRO A 96 -2.38 31.24 -14.50
C PRO A 96 -0.94 31.70 -14.73
N PHE A 97 -0.62 32.10 -15.96
CA PHE A 97 0.65 32.70 -16.36
C PHE A 97 0.43 34.15 -16.83
N PRO A 98 0.92 35.16 -16.10
CA PRO A 98 0.69 36.56 -16.45
C PRO A 98 1.42 36.96 -17.74
N LEU A 99 0.73 37.66 -18.65
CA LEU A 99 1.36 38.29 -19.81
C LEU A 99 1.99 39.63 -19.42
N SER A 100 3.24 39.85 -19.84
CA SER A 100 3.88 41.16 -19.75
C SER A 100 3.41 42.04 -20.91
N VAL A 101 2.40 42.89 -20.67
CA VAL A 101 1.78 43.75 -21.69
C VAL A 101 2.37 45.16 -21.67
N ARG A 102 2.87 45.67 -22.79
CA ARG A 102 3.34 47.07 -22.90
C ARG A 102 2.17 48.05 -23.08
N GLU A 103 2.43 49.35 -22.97
CA GLU A 103 1.43 50.39 -23.26
C GLU A 103 0.84 50.26 -24.67
N SER A 104 1.64 49.75 -25.62
CA SER A 104 1.23 49.47 -27.01
C SER A 104 0.25 48.29 -27.16
N GLY A 105 -0.25 47.71 -26.07
CA GLY A 105 -1.12 46.51 -26.07
C GLY A 105 -0.41 45.19 -26.37
N LYS A 106 0.88 45.20 -26.70
CA LYS A 106 1.66 43.98 -27.01
C LYS A 106 2.01 43.24 -25.71
N GLY A 107 1.47 42.04 -25.55
CA GLY A 107 1.72 41.09 -24.47
C GLY A 107 2.68 39.99 -24.88
N LYS A 108 3.56 39.59 -23.96
CA LYS A 108 4.43 38.41 -24.11
C LYS A 108 4.46 37.62 -22.80
N VAL A 109 4.35 36.30 -22.90
CA VAL A 109 4.61 35.36 -21.80
C VAL A 109 5.59 34.30 -22.28
N GLN A 110 6.52 33.91 -21.41
CA GLN A 110 7.45 32.82 -21.64
C GLN A 110 7.23 31.80 -20.55
N ILE A 111 7.03 30.54 -20.93
CA ILE A 111 6.75 29.43 -20.03
C ILE A 111 7.79 28.36 -20.32
N THR A 112 8.50 27.96 -19.27
CA THR A 112 9.36 26.78 -19.28
C THR A 112 8.67 25.65 -18.52
N GLN A 113 9.02 24.39 -18.83
CA GLN A 113 8.41 23.25 -18.14
C GLN A 113 8.62 23.28 -16.62
N LYS A 114 9.68 23.93 -16.13
CA LYS A 114 9.98 24.08 -14.70
C LYS A 114 9.00 25.01 -13.96
N GLU A 115 8.38 25.93 -14.67
CA GLU A 115 7.43 26.89 -14.12
C GLU A 115 6.00 26.32 -14.08
N ILE A 116 5.76 25.22 -14.80
CA ILE A 116 4.47 24.53 -14.81
C ILE A 116 4.33 23.70 -13.53
N PRO A 117 3.21 23.84 -12.79
CA PRO A 117 2.94 23.01 -11.61
C PRO A 117 3.01 21.52 -11.91
N THR A 118 3.57 20.74 -10.99
CA THR A 118 3.77 19.28 -11.16
C THR A 118 2.47 18.52 -11.46
N HIS A 119 1.33 19.00 -10.97
CA HIS A 119 0.01 18.42 -11.26
C HIS A 119 -0.35 18.48 -12.76
N LEU A 120 -0.04 19.58 -13.44
CA LEU A 120 -0.28 19.72 -14.88
C LEU A 120 0.78 18.99 -15.72
N LEU A 121 1.99 18.81 -15.18
CA LEU A 121 3.05 18.06 -15.85
C LEU A 121 2.75 16.56 -15.98
N VAL A 122 1.97 15.98 -15.06
CA VAL A 122 1.63 14.54 -15.02
C VAL A 122 0.23 14.27 -15.61
N SER A 123 -0.39 15.28 -16.24
CA SER A 123 -1.67 15.09 -16.92
C SER A 123 -1.57 14.01 -18.00
N SER A 124 -2.57 13.12 -18.06
CA SER A 124 -2.69 12.07 -19.07
C SER A 124 -3.16 12.62 -20.43
N ARG A 125 -3.81 13.80 -20.42
CA ARG A 125 -4.32 14.49 -21.60
C ARG A 125 -3.57 15.79 -21.87
N PRO A 126 -3.58 16.28 -23.12
CA PRO A 126 -3.09 17.61 -23.44
C PRO A 126 -3.74 18.67 -22.55
N VAL A 127 -2.93 19.58 -22.03
CA VAL A 127 -3.36 20.69 -21.17
C VAL A 127 -3.90 21.80 -22.06
N HIS A 128 -5.13 22.25 -21.80
CA HIS A 128 -5.82 23.27 -22.58
C HIS A 128 -5.32 24.66 -22.19
N ALA A 129 -4.98 25.50 -23.17
CA ALA A 129 -4.53 26.87 -22.95
C ALA A 129 -5.61 27.87 -23.38
N THR A 130 -6.00 28.75 -22.45
CA THR A 130 -7.02 29.78 -22.66
C THR A 130 -6.42 31.16 -22.38
N VAL A 131 -6.70 32.14 -23.24
CA VAL A 131 -6.30 33.53 -23.04
C VAL A 131 -7.42 34.27 -22.32
N VAL A 132 -7.09 34.88 -21.18
CA VAL A 132 -8.00 35.68 -20.36
C VAL A 132 -7.53 37.12 -20.33
N ILE A 133 -8.35 38.05 -20.82
CA ILE A 133 -8.07 39.50 -20.83
C ILE A 133 -9.21 40.24 -20.14
N GLY A 134 -8.87 41.11 -19.18
CA GLY A 134 -9.82 41.91 -18.43
C GLY A 134 -9.27 43.28 -18.09
N SER A 135 -10.16 44.26 -17.95
CA SER A 135 -9.79 45.62 -17.53
C SER A 135 -10.93 46.27 -16.76
N PHE A 136 -10.61 47.25 -15.91
CA PHE A 136 -11.64 48.07 -15.28
C PHE A 136 -12.33 48.94 -16.35
N GLY A 137 -13.66 48.97 -16.38
CA GLY A 137 -14.44 49.78 -17.32
C GLY A 137 -15.71 49.08 -17.81
N SER A 138 -16.34 49.66 -18.83
CA SER A 138 -17.57 49.14 -19.47
C SER A 138 -17.30 48.08 -20.55
N ALA A 139 -16.03 47.72 -20.79
CA ALA A 139 -15.66 46.75 -21.81
C ALA A 139 -15.76 45.31 -21.30
N GLN A 140 -16.43 44.43 -22.04
CA GLN A 140 -16.59 43.02 -21.71
C GLN A 140 -15.23 42.31 -21.78
N GLY A 141 -14.88 41.57 -20.72
CA GLY A 141 -13.68 40.74 -20.67
C GLY A 141 -13.71 39.60 -21.69
N LEU A 142 -12.54 39.13 -22.07
CA LEU A 142 -12.35 38.06 -23.05
C LEU A 142 -11.85 36.80 -22.36
N ILE A 143 -12.51 35.68 -22.65
CA ILE A 143 -12.01 34.33 -22.40
C ILE A 143 -12.07 33.64 -23.76
N ALA A 144 -10.92 33.26 -24.29
CA ALA A 144 -10.83 32.67 -25.63
C ALA A 144 -9.87 31.49 -25.63
N ASP A 145 -10.33 30.38 -26.19
CA ASP A 145 -9.53 29.18 -26.36
C ASP A 145 -8.38 29.47 -27.33
N ALA A 146 -7.18 29.01 -26.97
CA ALA A 146 -5.99 29.31 -27.75
C ALA A 146 -5.46 28.04 -28.43
N PHE A 147 -5.03 27.05 -27.65
CA PHE A 147 -4.38 25.84 -28.16
C PHE A 147 -4.26 24.77 -27.06
N ASP A 148 -3.98 23.54 -27.46
CA ASP A 148 -3.68 22.43 -26.54
C ASP A 148 -2.17 22.16 -26.48
N ILE A 149 -1.67 21.80 -25.29
CA ILE A 149 -0.25 21.52 -25.03
C ILE A 149 -0.08 20.07 -24.59
N ASP A 150 0.66 19.29 -25.38
CA ASP A 150 1.13 17.95 -24.99
C ASP A 150 2.49 18.05 -24.30
N ILE A 151 2.53 17.81 -22.99
CA ILE A 151 3.74 17.99 -22.18
C ILE A 151 4.49 16.66 -22.09
N LYS A 152 5.65 16.56 -22.77
CA LYS A 152 6.48 15.35 -22.72
C LYS A 152 7.44 15.38 -21.55
N GLN A 153 7.43 14.31 -20.77
CA GLN A 153 8.40 14.08 -19.70
C GLN A 153 9.66 13.38 -20.22
N ASP A 154 10.77 13.54 -19.49
CA ASP A 154 12.02 12.82 -19.79
C ASP A 154 11.83 11.32 -19.50
N PRO A 155 11.91 10.42 -20.50
CA PRO A 155 11.76 8.99 -20.28
C PRO A 155 12.88 8.40 -19.38
N ASN A 156 14.00 9.11 -19.21
CA ASN A 156 15.12 8.67 -18.40
C ASN A 156 15.02 9.09 -16.93
N LYS A 157 13.98 9.85 -16.55
CA LYS A 157 13.77 10.30 -15.17
C LYS A 157 12.40 9.84 -14.67
N PRO A 158 12.30 9.40 -13.41
CA PRO A 158 10.99 9.10 -12.83
C PRO A 158 10.10 10.34 -12.87
N ALA A 159 8.82 10.14 -13.18
CA ALA A 159 7.82 11.20 -13.20
C ALA A 159 7.80 11.97 -11.87
N PRO A 160 7.56 13.30 -11.88
CA PRO A 160 7.48 14.08 -10.67
C PRO A 160 6.46 13.48 -9.69
N ALA A 161 6.86 13.25 -8.44
CA ALA A 161 5.95 12.78 -7.41
C ALA A 161 4.91 13.87 -7.13
N VAL A 162 3.67 13.65 -7.53
CA VAL A 162 2.55 14.55 -7.26
C VAL A 162 2.04 14.23 -5.85
N PRO A 163 2.20 15.14 -4.87
CA PRO A 163 1.62 14.90 -3.55
C PRO A 163 0.11 14.89 -3.70
N SER A 164 -0.51 13.75 -3.36
CA SER A 164 -1.97 13.70 -3.31
C SER A 164 -2.45 14.66 -2.21
N PRO A 165 -3.41 15.54 -2.51
CA PRO A 165 -3.95 16.43 -1.48
C PRO A 165 -4.56 15.58 -0.37
N VAL A 166 -4.38 16.01 0.87
CA VAL A 166 -4.95 15.33 2.04
C VAL A 166 -6.48 15.42 1.93
N ARG A 167 -7.10 14.33 1.45
CA ARG A 167 -8.55 14.25 1.31
C ARG A 167 -9.14 13.67 2.59
N TYR A 168 -9.79 14.52 3.37
CA TYR A 168 -10.55 14.08 4.54
C TYR A 168 -11.77 13.29 4.07
N GLY A 169 -11.72 11.97 4.23
CA GLY A 169 -12.77 11.05 3.85
C GLY A 169 -12.68 9.75 4.64
N LYS A 170 -13.69 8.88 4.48
CA LYS A 170 -13.68 7.55 5.10
C LYS A 170 -12.47 6.76 4.58
N LYS A 171 -11.60 6.32 5.49
CA LYS A 171 -10.48 5.43 5.15
C LYS A 171 -10.99 4.02 4.83
N PRO A 172 -10.26 3.24 4.01
CA PRO A 172 -10.59 1.84 3.79
C PRO A 172 -10.57 1.07 5.12
N GLU A 173 -11.46 0.09 5.25
CA GLU A 173 -11.50 -0.81 6.40
C GLU A 173 -10.28 -1.72 6.40
N ILE A 174 -9.71 -1.96 7.58
CA ILE A 174 -8.53 -2.82 7.76
C ILE A 174 -8.99 -4.13 8.37
N HIS A 175 -8.81 -5.24 7.66
CA HIS A 175 -9.08 -6.58 8.17
C HIS A 175 -7.80 -7.22 8.71
N HIS A 176 -7.88 -7.81 9.91
CA HIS A 176 -6.78 -8.60 10.45
C HIS A 176 -6.66 -9.93 9.70
N ILE A 177 -5.49 -10.18 9.11
CA ILE A 177 -5.18 -11.46 8.45
C ILE A 177 -4.61 -12.39 9.51
N PHE A 178 -5.37 -13.43 9.86
CA PHE A 178 -4.91 -14.46 10.78
C PHE A 178 -3.81 -15.32 10.15
N ARG A 179 -2.93 -15.83 11.01
CA ARG A 179 -1.91 -16.79 10.59
C ARG A 179 -2.58 -18.07 10.07
N GLU A 180 -2.10 -18.58 8.95
CA GLU A 180 -2.55 -19.86 8.40
C GLU A 180 -2.31 -21.01 9.40
N ALA A 181 -3.24 -21.96 9.43
CA ALA A 181 -3.11 -23.14 10.27
C ALA A 181 -1.94 -24.01 9.81
N THR A 182 -1.19 -24.57 10.76
CA THR A 182 -0.10 -25.51 10.45
C THR A 182 -0.66 -26.78 9.81
N VAL A 183 -0.10 -27.15 8.66
CA VAL A 183 -0.46 -28.38 7.94
C VAL A 183 0.34 -29.56 8.50
N TYR A 184 -0.35 -30.62 8.92
CA TYR A 184 0.26 -31.86 9.43
C TYR A 184 0.33 -32.95 8.33
N PRO A 185 1.34 -33.84 8.37
CA PRO A 185 1.49 -34.92 7.39
C PRO A 185 0.40 -36.01 7.55
N TYR A 186 0.36 -36.95 6.61
CA TYR A 186 -0.59 -38.07 6.63
C TYR A 186 -0.45 -38.93 7.89
N LYS A 187 -1.59 -39.16 8.58
CA LYS A 187 -1.68 -39.91 9.85
C LYS A 187 -1.08 -41.32 9.77
N ILE A 188 -1.10 -41.94 8.60
CA ILE A 188 -0.59 -43.31 8.37
C ILE A 188 0.89 -43.38 8.74
N PHE A 189 1.71 -42.41 8.34
CA PHE A 189 3.13 -42.41 8.66
C PHE A 189 3.37 -42.36 10.18
N SER A 190 2.69 -41.46 10.89
CA SER A 190 2.81 -41.34 12.34
C SER A 190 2.41 -42.64 13.06
N ILE A 191 1.33 -43.29 12.63
CA ILE A 191 0.87 -44.56 13.22
C ILE A 191 1.89 -45.68 12.96
N THR A 192 2.39 -45.80 11.72
CA THR A 192 3.39 -46.83 11.38
C THR A 192 4.63 -46.71 12.25
N PHE A 193 5.19 -45.50 12.41
CA PHE A 193 6.36 -45.31 13.27
C PHE A 193 6.06 -45.55 14.75
N ALA A 194 4.87 -45.16 15.23
CA ALA A 194 4.46 -45.47 16.60
C ALA A 194 4.40 -46.99 16.85
N VAL A 195 3.88 -47.77 15.89
CA VAL A 195 3.85 -49.24 15.98
C VAL A 195 5.27 -49.83 15.95
N VAL A 196 6.14 -49.32 15.08
CA VAL A 196 7.55 -49.76 15.01
C VAL A 196 8.26 -49.53 16.34
N ILE A 197 8.10 -48.34 16.94
CA ILE A 197 8.68 -48.01 18.26
C ILE A 197 8.08 -48.92 19.33
N ALA A 198 6.75 -49.10 19.36
CA ALA A 198 6.10 -49.98 20.32
C ALA A 198 6.55 -51.44 20.18
N ALA A 199 6.84 -51.91 18.97
CA ALA A 199 7.33 -53.26 18.70
C ALA A 199 8.77 -53.50 19.20
N THR A 200 9.57 -52.47 19.44
CA THR A 200 10.93 -52.65 19.99
C THR A 200 10.92 -53.26 21.39
N LEU A 201 9.90 -52.97 22.21
CA LEU A 201 9.77 -53.51 23.57
C LEU A 201 9.54 -55.03 23.60
N PRO A 202 8.54 -55.61 22.90
CA PRO A 202 8.39 -57.06 22.87
C PRO A 202 9.59 -57.76 22.21
N ILE A 203 10.21 -57.17 21.19
CA ILE A 203 11.45 -57.71 20.60
C ILE A 203 12.56 -57.80 21.66
N LEU A 204 12.74 -56.76 22.47
CA LEU A 204 13.70 -56.75 23.58
C LEU A 204 13.39 -57.83 24.63
N LEU A 205 12.11 -57.99 25.01
CA LEU A 205 11.70 -59.01 25.97
C LEU A 205 11.96 -60.42 25.44
N VAL A 206 11.64 -60.68 24.16
CA VAL A 206 11.94 -61.97 23.51
C VAL A 206 13.45 -62.20 23.45
N ALA A 207 14.25 -61.18 23.14
CA ALA A 207 15.71 -61.27 23.15
C ALA A 207 16.24 -61.68 24.54
N TRP A 208 15.79 -61.01 25.61
CA TRP A 208 16.22 -61.29 26.97
C TRP A 208 15.81 -62.69 27.45
N PHE A 209 14.52 -63.00 27.41
CA PHE A 209 13.99 -64.23 28.00
C PHE A 209 14.15 -65.46 27.09
N GLY A 210 14.13 -65.27 25.77
CA GLY A 210 14.20 -66.36 24.80
C GLY A 210 15.62 -66.71 24.35
N PHE A 211 16.50 -65.71 24.19
CA PHE A 211 17.82 -65.92 23.57
C PHE A 211 19.00 -65.71 24.53
N LEU A 212 18.91 -64.74 25.45
CA LEU A 212 20.01 -64.37 26.35
C LEU A 212 19.94 -65.08 27.72
N GLY A 213 18.92 -65.91 27.97
CA GLY A 213 18.80 -66.70 29.19
C GLY A 213 18.44 -65.88 30.45
N ALA A 214 17.91 -64.67 30.29
CA ALA A 214 17.39 -63.90 31.41
C ALA A 214 16.27 -64.68 32.11
N ASN A 215 16.32 -64.79 33.44
CA ASN A 215 15.36 -65.57 34.21
C ASN A 215 15.07 -64.90 35.55
N LEU A 216 13.98 -65.34 36.19
CA LEU A 216 13.51 -64.83 37.48
C LEU A 216 13.74 -65.84 38.62
N SER A 217 14.71 -66.74 38.48
CA SER A 217 14.92 -67.86 39.42
C SER A 217 15.31 -67.42 40.84
N SER A 218 16.00 -66.28 40.98
CA SER A 218 16.40 -65.71 42.27
C SER A 218 15.28 -64.91 42.96
N LEU A 219 14.14 -64.69 42.30
CA LEU A 219 13.02 -63.88 42.79
C LEU A 219 12.28 -64.52 44.00
N PRO A 220 11.93 -65.82 44.00
CA PRO A 220 11.33 -66.46 45.18
C PRO A 220 12.27 -66.44 46.39
N LYS A 221 13.58 -66.60 46.17
CA LYS A 221 14.58 -66.49 47.23
C LYS A 221 14.58 -65.06 47.80
N ALA A 222 14.63 -64.04 46.92
CA ALA A 222 14.61 -62.62 47.28
C ALA A 222 13.40 -62.24 48.14
N LEU A 223 12.21 -62.66 47.70
CA LEU A 223 10.97 -62.43 48.43
C LEU A 223 10.89 -63.24 49.73
N GLY A 224 11.52 -64.42 49.82
CA GLY A 224 11.60 -65.20 51.06
C GLY A 224 12.51 -64.58 52.12
N ALA A 225 13.68 -64.06 51.73
CA ALA A 225 14.66 -63.54 52.68
C ALA A 225 14.36 -62.11 53.17
N ALA A 226 13.80 -61.27 52.29
CA ALA A 226 13.47 -59.89 52.64
C ALA A 226 12.22 -59.40 51.87
N PRO A 227 11.03 -59.96 52.17
CA PRO A 227 9.79 -59.71 51.41
C PRO A 227 9.43 -58.23 51.40
N LEU A 228 9.45 -57.58 52.57
CA LEU A 228 9.00 -56.21 52.71
C LEU A 228 9.91 -55.20 52.01
N SER A 229 11.23 -55.39 52.02
CA SER A 229 12.15 -54.47 51.36
C SER A 229 12.09 -54.57 49.84
N HIS A 230 12.03 -55.79 49.29
CA HIS A 230 11.97 -55.97 47.84
C HIS A 230 10.62 -55.52 47.27
N THR A 231 9.51 -55.89 47.91
CA THR A 231 8.17 -55.47 47.47
C THR A 231 7.97 -53.96 47.55
N THR A 232 8.39 -53.34 48.67
CA THR A 232 8.29 -51.88 48.84
C THR A 232 9.20 -51.14 47.86
N PHE A 233 10.40 -51.67 47.60
CA PHE A 233 11.33 -51.06 46.65
C PHE A 233 10.79 -51.08 45.22
N PHE A 234 10.41 -52.23 44.68
CA PHE A 234 9.82 -52.31 43.35
C PHE A 234 8.48 -51.58 43.25
N GLY A 235 7.65 -51.68 44.29
CA GLY A 235 6.38 -50.97 44.38
C GLY A 235 6.56 -49.46 44.35
N SER A 236 7.56 -48.92 45.05
CA SER A 236 7.87 -47.49 45.05
C SER A 236 8.35 -47.00 43.68
N ILE A 237 9.16 -47.77 42.96
CA ILE A 237 9.60 -47.46 41.59
C ILE A 237 8.39 -47.41 40.65
N PHE A 238 7.54 -48.44 40.69
CA PHE A 238 6.31 -48.48 39.88
C PHE A 238 5.36 -47.33 40.20
N ALA A 239 5.20 -47.00 41.49
CA ALA A 239 4.38 -45.88 41.93
C ALA A 239 4.92 -44.52 41.45
N ILE A 240 6.24 -44.32 41.43
CA ILE A 240 6.87 -43.11 40.89
C ILE A 240 6.57 -42.98 39.39
N GLU A 241 6.74 -44.05 38.61
CA GLU A 241 6.40 -44.06 37.18
C GLU A 241 4.91 -43.77 36.94
N PHE A 242 4.03 -44.31 37.78
CA PHE A 242 2.60 -44.03 37.71
C PHE A 242 2.29 -42.55 38.01
N VAL A 243 2.95 -41.94 39.00
CA VAL A 243 2.80 -40.50 39.27
C VAL A 243 3.27 -39.67 38.07
N TYR A 244 4.35 -40.06 37.39
CA TYR A 244 4.79 -39.41 36.15
C TYR A 244 3.83 -39.62 34.98
N PHE A 245 3.18 -40.78 34.89
CA PHE A 245 2.10 -40.98 33.93
C PHE A 245 0.92 -40.04 34.19
N LEU A 246 0.52 -39.86 35.46
CA LEU A 246 -0.53 -38.91 35.82
C LEU A 246 -0.13 -37.45 35.56
N TYR A 247 1.16 -37.11 35.74
CA TYR A 247 1.72 -35.82 35.31
C TYR A 247 1.56 -35.61 33.81
N HIS A 248 1.95 -36.59 32.99
CA HIS A 248 1.78 -36.53 31.55
C HIS A 248 0.31 -36.38 31.12
N ARG A 249 -0.64 -36.94 31.89
CA ARG A 249 -2.08 -36.82 31.66
C ARG A 249 -2.68 -35.48 32.07
N GLY A 250 -1.94 -34.62 32.79
CA GLY A 250 -2.36 -33.26 33.13
C GLY A 250 -2.31 -32.88 34.61
N LEU A 251 -1.75 -33.72 35.51
CA LEU A 251 -1.50 -33.25 36.87
C LEU A 251 -0.47 -32.11 36.86
N SER A 252 -0.70 -31.08 37.68
CA SER A 252 0.26 -29.99 37.80
C SER A 252 1.49 -30.40 38.60
N LEU A 253 2.61 -29.72 38.34
CA LEU A 253 3.90 -30.00 38.99
C LEU A 253 3.81 -30.00 40.53
N GLY A 254 3.02 -29.07 41.10
CA GLY A 254 2.80 -28.97 42.54
C GLY A 254 2.21 -30.24 43.17
N HIS A 255 1.32 -30.92 42.45
CA HIS A 255 0.65 -32.13 42.96
C HIS A 255 1.55 -33.37 42.92
N ILE A 256 2.57 -33.40 42.06
CA ILE A 256 3.47 -34.56 41.95
C ILE A 256 4.72 -34.44 42.83
N LEU A 257 5.13 -33.23 43.19
CA LEU A 257 6.33 -32.96 44.00
C LEU A 257 6.32 -33.72 45.33
N VAL A 258 5.23 -33.60 46.11
CA VAL A 258 5.12 -34.26 47.43
C VAL A 258 5.02 -35.79 47.31
N PRO A 259 4.14 -36.36 46.46
CA PRO A 259 4.10 -37.81 46.25
C PRO A 259 5.43 -38.40 45.76
N VAL A 260 6.10 -37.75 44.80
CA VAL A 260 7.42 -38.22 44.31
C VAL A 260 8.48 -38.12 45.39
N ALA A 261 8.50 -37.07 46.22
CA ALA A 261 9.43 -36.96 47.34
C ALA A 261 9.21 -38.08 48.38
N VAL A 262 7.96 -38.37 48.73
CA VAL A 262 7.61 -39.44 49.68
C VAL A 262 7.92 -40.82 49.10
N LEU A 263 7.55 -41.08 47.85
CA LEU A 263 7.83 -42.36 47.19
C LEU A 263 9.33 -42.54 46.94
N GLY A 264 10.05 -41.47 46.59
CA GLY A 264 11.49 -41.48 46.37
C GLY A 264 12.28 -41.74 47.66
N THR A 265 11.91 -41.10 48.77
CA THR A 265 12.50 -41.40 50.08
C THR A 265 12.20 -42.84 50.50
N THR A 266 10.97 -43.31 50.28
CA THR A 266 10.60 -44.72 50.50
C THR A 266 11.47 -45.66 49.67
N ALA A 267 11.67 -45.37 48.38
CA ALA A 267 12.50 -46.16 47.47
C ALA A 267 13.96 -46.25 47.94
N VAL A 268 14.54 -45.13 48.40
CA VAL A 268 15.90 -45.11 48.95
C VAL A 268 16.01 -45.98 50.21
N LEU A 269 15.07 -45.84 51.15
CA LEU A 269 15.09 -46.58 52.41
C LEU A 269 14.86 -48.09 52.23
N SER A 270 13.91 -48.48 51.36
CA SER A 270 13.69 -49.90 51.06
C SER A 270 14.79 -50.47 50.17
N GLY A 271 15.30 -49.68 49.23
CA GLY A 271 16.35 -50.07 48.28
C GLY A 271 17.66 -50.39 48.97
N THR A 272 18.11 -49.58 49.93
CA THR A 272 19.33 -49.88 50.72
C THR A 272 19.26 -51.24 51.41
N LYS A 273 18.09 -51.64 51.93
CA LYS A 273 17.88 -52.96 52.54
C LYS A 273 17.81 -54.10 51.51
N ALA A 274 17.11 -53.88 50.39
CA ALA A 274 16.98 -54.84 49.30
C ALA A 274 18.35 -55.13 48.64
N LEU A 275 19.10 -54.08 48.27
CA LEU A 275 20.43 -54.19 47.69
C LEU A 275 21.44 -54.79 48.68
N GLY A 276 21.32 -54.48 49.98
CA GLY A 276 22.16 -55.09 51.02
C GLY A 276 21.92 -56.60 51.18
N GLU A 277 20.69 -57.08 50.97
CA GLU A 277 20.41 -58.51 50.90
C GLU A 277 21.03 -59.17 49.65
N VAL A 278 20.93 -58.53 48.48
CA VAL A 278 21.57 -59.01 47.24
C VAL A 278 23.09 -59.08 47.42
N GLN A 279 23.70 -58.10 48.08
CA GLN A 279 25.12 -58.10 48.40
C GLN A 279 25.50 -59.26 49.33
N ARG A 280 24.70 -59.54 50.36
CA ARG A 280 24.95 -60.66 51.30
C ARG A 280 24.90 -62.01 50.59
N ARG A 281 23.95 -62.20 49.67
CA ARG A 281 23.89 -63.41 48.83
C ARG A 281 25.11 -63.59 47.97
N ARG A 282 25.56 -62.51 47.32
CA ARG A 282 26.79 -62.51 46.53
C ARG A 282 28.00 -62.91 47.38
N LEU A 283 28.09 -62.43 48.62
CA LEU A 283 29.16 -62.78 49.55
C LEU A 283 29.06 -64.23 50.06
N ALA A 284 27.85 -64.76 50.18
CA ALA A 284 27.59 -66.16 50.56
C ALA A 284 27.75 -67.16 49.39
N GLY A 285 28.07 -66.69 48.17
CA GLY A 285 28.22 -67.54 46.99
C GLY A 285 26.88 -67.95 46.33
N GLU A 286 25.77 -67.35 46.75
CA GLU A 286 24.41 -67.69 46.29
C GLU A 286 23.95 -66.70 45.20
N ARG A 287 24.51 -66.81 43.98
CA ARG A 287 24.06 -66.02 42.82
C ARG A 287 22.78 -66.58 42.21
#